data_AF-A0A5N0GCH7-F1
#
_entry.id   AF-A0A5N0GCH7-F1
#
_cell.length_a   1.000
_cell.length_b   1.000
_cell.length_c   1.000
_cell.angle_alpha   90.00
_cell.angle_beta   90.00
_cell.angle_gamma   90.00
#
_symmetry.space_group_name_H-M   'P 1'
#
loop_
_entity.id
_entity.type
_entity.pdbx_description
1 polymer ?
#
loop_
_entity_poly.entity_id
_entity_poly.type
_entity_poly.pdbx_seq_one_letter_code
_entity_poly.pdbx_strand_id
1 'polypeptide(L)'
;QQVKDGFDVVMKGQSQSSTIAGMTMTALADEGVPSDKVSFVLTGDPNLPNGGLFERADGLYLPSLGITFNGATPSDLYPTTIYTQEYDGFADVCQYPINALCDLNSILGILYVHPIYSTALTAEQLLPVDEGGEAIKLPTVPPDTTTTYYMIPTADLPLLDPLRALPVVGNPLADLLQPDLEVLVNL
;
A
#
# COMPACT_ATOMS: atom_id res chain seq x y z
N GLN A 1 -10.80 3.72 -13.93
CA GLN A 1 -12.22 3.48 -14.26
C GLN A 1 -12.34 2.09 -14.90
N GLN A 2 -12.31 1.03 -14.09
CA GLN A 2 -12.08 -0.36 -14.55
C GLN A 2 -13.34 -1.14 -14.98
N VAL A 3 -14.55 -0.65 -14.65
CA VAL A 3 -15.81 -1.28 -15.11
C VAL A 3 -15.94 -1.24 -16.64
N LYS A 4 -15.18 -0.37 -17.32
CA LYS A 4 -15.18 -0.27 -18.79
C LYS A 4 -14.32 -1.35 -19.47
N ASP A 5 -13.61 -2.17 -18.72
CA ASP A 5 -12.67 -3.19 -19.24
C ASP A 5 -13.34 -4.55 -19.47
N GLY A 6 -14.67 -4.63 -19.37
CA GLY A 6 -15.46 -5.83 -19.68
C GLY A 6 -15.79 -6.73 -18.49
N PHE A 7 -15.38 -6.36 -17.27
CA PHE A 7 -15.73 -7.08 -16.05
C PHE A 7 -17.19 -6.82 -15.64
N ASP A 8 -17.86 -7.86 -15.16
CA ASP A 8 -19.24 -7.76 -14.63
C ASP A 8 -19.23 -7.03 -13.27
N VAL A 9 -18.17 -7.22 -12.46
CA VAL A 9 -17.99 -6.60 -11.14
C VAL A 9 -16.55 -6.12 -10.96
N VAL A 10 -16.39 -4.93 -10.36
CA VAL A 10 -15.09 -4.42 -9.87
C VAL A 10 -15.19 -4.20 -8.37
N MET A 11 -14.43 -4.95 -7.58
CA MET A 11 -14.38 -4.80 -6.13
C MET A 11 -13.29 -3.82 -5.72
N LYS A 12 -13.64 -2.87 -4.85
CA LYS A 12 -12.66 -1.92 -4.26
C LYS A 12 -12.42 -2.27 -2.80
N GLY A 13 -11.15 -2.40 -2.41
CA GLY A 13 -10.70 -2.56 -1.02
C GLY A 13 -9.76 -1.42 -0.61
N GLN A 14 -9.84 -1.02 0.66
CA GLN A 14 -8.88 -0.13 1.31
C GLN A 14 -8.53 -0.66 2.71
N SER A 15 -7.25 -0.67 3.09
CA SER A 15 -6.78 -1.11 4.41
C SER A 15 -7.30 -2.52 4.74
N GLN A 16 -7.92 -2.74 5.89
CA GLN A 16 -8.52 -4.02 6.29
C GLN A 16 -9.51 -4.58 5.25
N SER A 17 -10.21 -3.74 4.47
CA SER A 17 -11.10 -4.25 3.41
C SER A 17 -10.35 -4.76 2.18
N SER A 18 -9.07 -4.37 1.98
CA SER A 18 -8.18 -5.01 1.01
C SER A 18 -7.82 -6.43 1.44
N THR A 19 -7.53 -6.65 2.72
CA THR A 19 -7.34 -7.99 3.31
C THR A 19 -8.57 -8.88 3.06
N ILE A 20 -9.77 -8.35 3.33
CA ILE A 20 -11.03 -9.08 3.10
C ILE A 20 -11.23 -9.36 1.61
N ALA A 21 -10.84 -8.43 0.73
CA ALA A 21 -10.91 -8.64 -0.71
C ALA A 21 -9.98 -9.78 -1.16
N GLY A 22 -8.77 -9.88 -0.62
CA GLY A 22 -7.87 -11.02 -0.86
C GLY A 22 -8.47 -12.36 -0.42
N MET A 23 -9.13 -12.41 0.74
CA MET A 23 -9.86 -13.60 1.18
C MET A 23 -11.05 -13.92 0.26
N THR A 24 -11.71 -12.88 -0.25
CA THR A 24 -12.84 -13.01 -1.19
C THR A 24 -12.37 -13.57 -2.54
N MET A 25 -11.18 -13.21 -3.02
CA MET A 25 -10.59 -13.81 -4.22
C MET A 25 -10.50 -15.33 -4.07
N THR A 26 -9.94 -15.83 -2.96
CA THR A 26 -9.86 -17.29 -2.72
C THR A 26 -11.24 -17.93 -2.69
N ALA A 27 -12.21 -17.34 -2.00
CA ALA A 27 -13.56 -17.87 -1.93
C ALA A 27 -14.26 -17.93 -3.31
N LEU A 28 -14.12 -16.89 -4.14
CA LEU A 28 -14.67 -16.87 -5.50
C LEU A 28 -14.01 -17.92 -6.40
N ALA A 29 -12.68 -18.10 -6.28
CA ALA A 29 -11.96 -19.11 -7.04
C ALA A 29 -12.40 -20.53 -6.65
N ASP A 30 -12.59 -20.80 -5.36
CA ASP A 30 -13.09 -22.07 -4.84
C ASP A 30 -14.52 -22.38 -5.31
N GLU A 31 -15.36 -21.34 -5.48
CA GLU A 31 -16.70 -21.45 -6.06
C GLU A 31 -16.70 -21.58 -7.60
N GLY A 32 -15.54 -21.48 -8.25
CA GLY A 32 -15.39 -21.59 -9.70
C GLY A 32 -15.86 -20.35 -10.46
N VAL A 33 -15.88 -19.18 -9.82
CA VAL A 33 -16.23 -17.92 -10.49
C VAL A 33 -15.15 -17.56 -11.51
N PRO A 34 -15.49 -17.40 -12.81
CA PRO A 34 -14.52 -17.09 -13.84
C PRO A 34 -13.76 -15.77 -13.58
N SER A 35 -12.45 -15.77 -13.82
CA SER A 35 -11.58 -14.61 -13.55
C SER A 35 -11.77 -13.44 -14.52
N ASP A 36 -12.42 -13.65 -15.66
CA ASP A 36 -12.80 -12.61 -16.61
C ASP A 36 -14.10 -11.86 -16.20
N LYS A 37 -14.73 -12.26 -15.11
CA LYS A 37 -15.98 -11.65 -14.60
C LYS A 37 -15.77 -10.66 -13.46
N VAL A 38 -14.67 -10.77 -12.73
CA VAL A 38 -14.41 -9.98 -11.53
C VAL A 38 -13.00 -9.41 -11.59
N SER A 39 -12.85 -8.15 -11.22
CA SER A 39 -11.54 -7.53 -10.98
C SER A 39 -11.51 -6.78 -9.65
N PHE A 40 -10.30 -6.47 -9.19
CA PHE A 40 -10.05 -5.86 -7.90
C PHE A 40 -9.19 -4.60 -7.98
N VAL A 41 -9.54 -3.58 -7.20
CA VAL A 41 -8.70 -2.40 -6.92
C VAL A 41 -8.48 -2.30 -5.43
N LEU A 42 -7.24 -2.47 -5.00
CA LEU A 42 -6.87 -2.43 -3.60
C LEU A 42 -5.99 -1.19 -3.34
N THR A 43 -6.19 -0.56 -2.19
CA THR A 43 -5.39 0.59 -1.74
C THR A 43 -4.91 0.35 -0.32
N GLY A 44 -3.65 0.66 -0.03
CA GLY A 44 -3.06 0.45 1.30
C GLY A 44 -3.29 -0.97 1.80
N ASP A 45 -2.98 -1.96 0.96
CA ASP A 45 -3.20 -3.37 1.26
C ASP A 45 -2.20 -3.88 2.31
N PRO A 46 -2.63 -4.22 3.55
CA PRO A 46 -1.74 -4.77 4.57
C PRO A 46 -1.13 -6.12 4.17
N ASN A 47 -1.73 -6.80 3.19
CA ASN A 47 -1.31 -8.10 2.67
C ASN A 47 -0.48 -7.96 1.38
N LEU A 48 0.03 -6.76 1.05
CA LEU A 48 0.91 -6.57 -0.10
C LEU A 48 2.10 -7.56 -0.02
N PRO A 49 2.34 -8.39 -1.07
CA PRO A 49 3.34 -9.48 -1.00
C PRO A 49 4.78 -9.01 -0.72
N ASN A 50 5.09 -7.76 -1.02
CA ASN A 50 6.37 -7.15 -0.66
C ASN A 50 6.10 -5.76 -0.07
N GLY A 51 6.12 -5.67 1.27
CA GLY A 51 5.88 -4.42 2.00
C GLY A 51 4.74 -4.51 3.01
N GLY A 52 3.76 -5.39 2.79
CA GLY A 52 2.59 -5.52 3.66
C GLY A 52 2.92 -6.09 5.04
N LEU A 53 2.39 -5.48 6.10
CA LEU A 53 2.58 -5.94 7.48
C LEU A 53 2.11 -7.39 7.69
N PHE A 54 0.98 -7.76 7.06
CA PHE A 54 0.36 -9.07 7.25
C PHE A 54 1.12 -10.18 6.52
N GLU A 55 1.84 -9.84 5.45
CA GLU A 55 2.77 -10.77 4.81
C GLU A 55 4.10 -10.85 5.58
N ARG A 56 4.67 -9.71 5.99
CA ARG A 56 5.96 -9.68 6.71
C ARG A 56 5.96 -10.49 8.01
N ALA A 57 4.81 -10.55 8.68
CA ALA A 57 4.63 -11.31 9.92
C ALA A 57 3.51 -12.35 9.80
N ASP A 58 3.42 -13.02 8.63
CA ASP A 58 2.47 -14.10 8.40
C ASP A 58 2.49 -15.14 9.55
N GLY A 59 1.30 -15.55 9.96
CA GLY A 59 1.07 -16.44 11.09
C GLY A 59 1.07 -15.78 12.48
N LEU A 60 1.40 -14.49 12.60
CA LEU A 60 1.23 -13.76 13.86
C LEU A 60 -0.26 -13.64 14.22
N TYR A 61 -0.61 -14.05 15.44
CA TYR A 61 -1.95 -13.91 15.98
C TYR A 61 -1.95 -12.90 17.13
N LEU A 62 -2.89 -11.96 17.10
CA LEU A 62 -3.14 -10.97 18.14
C LEU A 62 -4.47 -11.30 18.85
N PRO A 63 -4.46 -12.11 19.93
CA PRO A 63 -5.69 -12.62 20.55
C PRO A 63 -6.62 -11.53 21.05
N SER A 64 -6.07 -10.43 21.58
CA SER A 64 -6.85 -9.31 22.10
C SER A 64 -7.63 -8.55 21.02
N LEU A 65 -7.19 -8.65 19.75
CA LEU A 65 -7.82 -8.00 18.62
C LEU A 65 -8.59 -8.99 17.73
N GLY A 66 -8.40 -10.30 17.92
CA GLY A 66 -8.97 -11.33 17.05
C GLY A 66 -8.43 -11.29 15.62
N ILE A 67 -7.21 -10.77 15.43
CA ILE A 67 -6.58 -10.59 14.12
C ILE A 67 -5.48 -11.65 13.94
N THR A 68 -5.51 -12.34 12.81
CA THR A 68 -4.43 -13.20 12.33
C THR A 68 -3.83 -12.54 11.10
N PHE A 69 -2.51 -12.42 11.07
CA PHE A 69 -1.79 -11.99 9.87
C PHE A 69 -1.77 -13.19 8.92
N ASN A 70 -2.43 -13.03 7.78
CA ASN A 70 -2.86 -14.13 6.91
C ASN A 70 -2.12 -14.15 5.57
N GLY A 71 -0.88 -13.68 5.55
CA GLY A 71 0.01 -13.76 4.39
C GLY A 71 -0.37 -12.82 3.24
N ALA A 72 0.19 -13.09 2.08
CA ALA A 72 0.04 -12.24 0.90
C ALA A 72 -1.36 -12.32 0.27
N THR A 73 -1.83 -11.18 -0.25
CA THR A 73 -2.97 -11.15 -1.18
C THR A 73 -2.63 -12.00 -2.41
N PRO A 74 -3.50 -12.94 -2.84
CA PRO A 74 -3.25 -13.77 -4.01
C PRO A 74 -2.98 -12.93 -5.26
N SER A 75 -1.94 -13.27 -6.01
CA SER A 75 -1.50 -12.46 -7.15
C SER A 75 -1.93 -13.00 -8.52
N ASP A 76 -2.53 -14.19 -8.56
CA ASP A 76 -2.76 -15.00 -9.77
C ASP A 76 -4.20 -15.51 -9.94
N LEU A 77 -5.12 -15.15 -9.04
CA LEU A 77 -6.52 -15.62 -9.08
C LEU A 77 -7.42 -14.73 -9.95
N TYR A 78 -7.32 -13.41 -9.79
CA TYR A 78 -8.15 -12.43 -10.49
C TYR A 78 -7.33 -11.22 -10.93
N PRO A 79 -7.69 -10.55 -12.03
CA PRO A 79 -7.11 -9.27 -12.42
C PRO A 79 -7.21 -8.27 -11.27
N THR A 80 -6.06 -7.81 -10.79
CA THR A 80 -5.99 -6.96 -9.59
C THR A 80 -5.07 -5.78 -9.85
N THR A 81 -5.44 -4.60 -9.35
CA THR A 81 -4.56 -3.44 -9.27
C THR A 81 -4.42 -3.03 -7.82
N ILE A 82 -3.19 -2.97 -7.31
CA ILE A 82 -2.91 -2.53 -5.95
C ILE A 82 -2.13 -1.22 -6.00
N TYR A 83 -2.64 -0.20 -5.33
CA TYR A 83 -1.98 1.08 -5.12
C TYR A 83 -1.50 1.20 -3.68
N THR A 84 -0.23 1.50 -3.50
CA THR A 84 0.37 1.70 -2.18
C THR A 84 1.05 3.06 -2.17
N GLN A 85 0.79 3.88 -1.16
CA GLN A 85 1.58 5.08 -0.91
C GLN A 85 2.91 4.68 -0.30
N GLU A 86 3.99 5.30 -0.76
CA GLU A 86 5.32 5.20 -0.16
C GLU A 86 5.24 5.54 1.34
N TYR A 87 5.98 4.80 2.17
CA TYR A 87 5.98 4.96 3.63
C TYR A 87 4.65 4.66 4.33
N ASP A 88 3.69 4.01 3.66
CA ASP A 88 2.49 3.50 4.32
C ASP A 88 2.86 2.48 5.40
N GLY A 89 2.53 2.80 6.65
CA GLY A 89 2.91 1.99 7.80
C GLY A 89 2.25 0.62 7.94
N PHE A 90 1.30 0.26 7.07
CA PHE A 90 0.72 -1.08 6.99
C PHE A 90 1.00 -1.77 5.65
N ALA A 91 1.12 -1.02 4.55
CA ALA A 91 1.25 -1.56 3.20
C ALA A 91 2.65 -1.42 2.60
N ASP A 92 3.51 -0.58 3.18
CA ASP A 92 4.92 -0.36 2.81
C ASP A 92 5.78 -0.29 4.08
N VAL A 93 5.68 -1.33 4.90
CA VAL A 93 6.43 -1.47 6.14
C VAL A 93 7.91 -1.61 5.83
N CYS A 94 8.73 -0.95 6.65
CA CYS A 94 10.18 -1.04 6.62
C CYS A 94 10.70 -2.46 6.35
N GLN A 95 11.59 -2.61 5.37
CA GLN A 95 12.14 -3.92 5.02
C GLN A 95 13.10 -4.47 6.06
N TYR A 96 13.90 -3.59 6.67
CA TYR A 96 14.96 -3.96 7.60
C TYR A 96 14.69 -3.37 8.98
N PRO A 97 14.07 -4.12 9.90
CA PRO A 97 13.66 -3.63 11.23
C PRO A 97 14.81 -3.38 12.22
N ILE A 98 16.05 -3.30 11.71
CA ILE A 98 17.22 -2.82 12.44
C ILE A 98 17.48 -1.33 12.17
N ASN A 99 16.86 -0.78 11.11
CA ASN A 99 16.90 0.63 10.79
C ASN A 99 15.79 1.36 11.58
N ALA A 100 16.15 1.82 12.78
CA ALA A 100 15.21 2.50 13.68
C ALA A 100 14.55 3.76 13.08
N LEU A 101 15.22 4.45 12.13
CA LEU A 101 14.61 5.60 11.44
C LEU A 101 13.51 5.16 10.50
N CYS A 102 13.76 4.09 9.74
CA CYS A 102 12.78 3.45 8.88
C CYS A 102 11.60 2.89 9.68
N ASP A 103 11.86 2.21 10.80
CA ASP A 103 10.81 1.73 11.71
C ASP A 103 9.92 2.86 12.23
N LEU A 104 10.53 3.95 12.72
CA LEU A 104 9.78 5.10 13.21
C LEU A 104 9.02 5.81 12.10
N ASN A 105 9.60 5.90 10.90
CA ASN A 105 8.94 6.45 9.72
C ASN A 105 7.70 5.60 9.35
N SER A 106 7.81 4.28 9.31
CA SER A 106 6.65 3.39 9.08
C SER A 106 5.58 3.55 10.17
N ILE A 107 5.95 3.64 11.46
CA ILE A 107 4.98 3.87 12.53
C ILE A 107 4.22 5.19 12.33
N LEU A 108 4.92 6.27 11.96
CA LEU A 108 4.29 7.56 11.68
C LEU A 108 3.49 7.51 10.37
N GLY A 109 3.91 6.68 9.42
CA GLY A 109 3.16 6.34 8.21
C GLY A 109 1.78 5.74 8.47
N ILE A 110 1.59 5.01 9.59
CA ILE A 110 0.25 4.55 10.02
C ILE A 110 -0.67 5.75 10.30
N LEU A 111 -0.14 6.83 10.87
CA LEU A 111 -0.90 7.99 11.31
C LEU A 111 -1.13 9.00 10.19
N TYR A 112 -0.11 9.23 9.36
CA TYR A 112 -0.11 10.33 8.39
C TYR A 112 -0.34 9.90 6.94
N VAL A 113 0.04 8.67 6.54
CA VAL A 113 -0.05 8.20 5.15
C VAL A 113 -1.17 7.20 4.93
N HIS A 114 -1.27 6.18 5.78
CA HIS A 114 -2.27 5.12 5.62
C HIS A 114 -3.74 5.58 5.59
N PRO A 115 -4.19 6.59 6.37
CA PRO A 115 -5.61 6.93 6.41
C PRO A 115 -6.09 7.78 5.22
N ILE A 116 -5.18 8.33 4.40
CA ILE A 116 -5.51 9.44 3.50
C ILE A 116 -5.78 9.05 2.03
N TYR A 117 -5.74 7.77 1.66
CA TYR A 117 -5.98 7.31 0.27
C TYR A 117 -7.28 7.86 -0.35
N SER A 118 -8.35 7.98 0.45
CA SER A 118 -9.66 8.40 -0.04
C SER A 118 -9.91 9.90 0.07
N THR A 119 -9.04 10.64 0.76
CA THR A 119 -9.27 12.06 1.10
C THR A 119 -8.22 13.01 0.56
N ALA A 120 -6.99 12.54 0.31
CA ALA A 120 -5.87 13.39 -0.09
C ALA A 120 -5.32 13.08 -1.49
N LEU A 121 -5.55 11.88 -2.02
CA LEU A 121 -5.02 11.50 -3.33
C LEU A 121 -5.78 12.18 -4.47
N THR A 122 -5.03 12.74 -5.40
CA THR A 122 -5.56 13.34 -6.63
C THR A 122 -5.69 12.30 -7.75
N ALA A 123 -6.43 12.66 -8.80
CA ALA A 123 -6.50 11.82 -10.00
C ALA A 123 -5.14 11.68 -10.71
N GLU A 124 -4.30 12.72 -10.64
CA GLU A 124 -2.95 12.73 -11.22
C GLU A 124 -2.01 11.78 -10.46
N GLN A 125 -2.11 11.75 -9.13
CA GLN A 125 -1.36 10.82 -8.28
C GLN A 125 -1.70 9.35 -8.52
N LEU A 126 -2.93 9.06 -8.95
CA LEU A 126 -3.38 7.70 -9.26
C LEU A 126 -3.13 7.29 -10.71
N LEU A 127 -2.81 8.25 -11.59
CA LEU A 127 -2.55 8.00 -13.00
C LEU A 127 -1.12 7.47 -13.17
N PRO A 128 -0.89 6.40 -13.96
CA PRO A 128 0.44 5.89 -14.22
C PRO A 128 1.39 6.93 -14.82
N VAL A 129 2.69 6.85 -14.48
CA VAL A 129 3.73 7.76 -15.00
C VAL A 129 3.83 7.71 -16.54
N ASP A 130 3.68 6.52 -17.14
CA ASP A 130 3.69 6.35 -18.60
C ASP A 130 2.43 6.91 -19.29
N GLU A 131 1.41 7.25 -18.52
CA GLU A 131 0.21 7.97 -18.95
C GLU A 131 0.24 9.47 -18.57
N GLY A 132 1.34 9.95 -17.99
CA GLY A 132 1.54 11.35 -17.60
C GLY A 132 1.09 11.71 -16.18
N GLY A 133 0.93 10.72 -15.29
CA GLY A 133 0.68 10.93 -13.86
C GLY A 133 1.89 10.66 -12.97
N GLU A 134 1.65 10.28 -11.71
CA GLU A 134 2.70 10.07 -10.70
C GLU A 134 2.78 8.62 -10.18
N ALA A 135 1.80 7.75 -10.48
CA ALA A 135 1.80 6.38 -9.99
C ALA A 135 2.88 5.53 -10.70
N ILE A 136 3.88 5.08 -9.95
CA ILE A 136 5.01 4.31 -10.46
C ILE A 136 4.61 2.83 -10.51
N LYS A 137 4.54 2.26 -11.71
CA LYS A 137 4.34 0.80 -11.87
C LYS A 137 5.57 0.05 -11.36
N LEU A 138 5.38 -0.85 -10.40
CA LEU A 138 6.45 -1.66 -9.84
C LEU A 138 6.72 -2.90 -10.71
N PRO A 139 7.99 -3.35 -10.81
CA PRO A 139 8.33 -4.59 -11.50
C PRO A 139 7.75 -5.80 -10.75
N THR A 140 7.23 -6.78 -11.49
CA THR A 140 6.65 -8.00 -10.94
C THR A 140 7.39 -9.25 -11.38
N VAL A 141 7.53 -10.20 -10.46
CA VAL A 141 8.10 -11.52 -10.70
C VAL A 141 7.31 -12.55 -9.89
N PRO A 142 6.91 -13.69 -10.46
CA PRO A 142 7.06 -14.12 -11.87
C PRO A 142 6.11 -13.36 -12.83
N PRO A 143 6.38 -13.39 -14.16
CA PRO A 143 5.65 -12.59 -15.15
C PRO A 143 4.19 -13.04 -15.40
N ASP A 144 3.75 -14.16 -14.83
CA ASP A 144 2.41 -14.73 -14.92
C ASP A 144 1.44 -14.21 -13.85
N THR A 145 1.85 -13.25 -13.02
CA THR A 145 0.93 -12.55 -12.10
C THR A 145 -0.20 -11.83 -12.87
N THR A 146 -1.42 -11.91 -12.36
CA THR A 146 -2.58 -11.14 -12.82
C THR A 146 -2.71 -9.81 -12.07
N THR A 147 -1.73 -9.47 -11.24
CA THR A 147 -1.73 -8.28 -10.39
C THR A 147 -0.76 -7.22 -10.90
N THR A 148 -1.25 -5.99 -11.02
CA THR A 148 -0.44 -4.81 -11.27
C THR A 148 -0.27 -4.02 -9.99
N TYR A 149 0.97 -3.67 -9.65
CA TYR A 149 1.30 -2.92 -8.44
C TYR A 149 1.77 -1.52 -8.82
N TYR A 150 1.23 -0.51 -8.14
CA TYR A 150 1.62 0.88 -8.28
C TYR A 150 2.06 1.43 -6.93
N MET A 151 3.20 2.12 -6.93
CA MET A 151 3.65 2.96 -5.82
C MET A 151 3.24 4.41 -6.10
N ILE A 152 2.67 5.07 -5.11
CA ILE A 152 2.36 6.50 -5.12
C ILE A 152 3.39 7.18 -4.22
N PRO A 153 4.31 7.99 -4.77
CA PRO A 153 5.30 8.69 -3.97
C PRO A 153 4.65 9.64 -2.97
N THR A 154 5.32 9.85 -1.84
CA THR A 154 4.93 10.89 -0.88
C THR A 154 5.87 12.08 -1.01
N ALA A 155 5.36 13.30 -0.77
CA ALA A 155 6.20 14.50 -0.85
C ALA A 155 7.12 14.66 0.37
N ASP A 156 6.69 14.13 1.51
CA ASP A 156 7.28 14.36 2.81
C ASP A 156 7.45 13.06 3.58
N LEU A 157 8.56 12.94 4.31
CA LEU A 157 8.76 11.85 5.25
C LEU A 157 7.77 11.95 6.41
N PRO A 158 6.98 10.91 6.69
CA PRO A 158 6.11 10.86 7.88
C PRO A 158 6.88 11.08 9.18
N LEU A 159 8.16 10.69 9.22
CA LEU A 159 9.09 10.94 10.33
C LEU A 159 9.17 12.41 10.75
N LEU A 160 8.98 13.33 9.80
CA LEU A 160 9.14 14.76 9.99
C LEU A 160 7.82 15.51 10.18
N ASP A 161 6.67 14.84 10.03
CA ASP A 161 5.35 15.47 10.23
C ASP A 161 5.15 16.06 11.64
N PRO A 162 5.59 15.39 12.74
CA PRO A 162 5.53 16.00 14.07
C PRO A 162 6.36 17.29 14.18
N LEU A 163 7.48 17.38 13.46
CA LEU A 163 8.31 18.59 13.43
C LEU A 163 7.61 19.70 12.63
N ARG A 164 7.01 19.36 11.48
CA ARG A 164 6.23 20.30 10.64
C ARG A 164 5.02 20.89 11.38
N ALA A 165 4.46 20.15 12.34
CA ALA A 165 3.38 20.66 13.18
C ALA A 165 3.79 21.85 14.08
N LEU A 166 5.07 22.14 14.26
CA LEU A 166 5.53 23.31 15.01
C LEU A 166 5.36 24.60 14.19
N PRO A 167 4.64 25.60 14.71
CA PRO A 167 4.40 26.84 13.97
C PRO A 167 5.71 27.61 13.76
N VAL A 168 5.79 28.35 12.65
CA VAL A 168 6.90 29.23 12.25
C VAL A 168 8.19 28.50 11.86
N VAL A 169 8.66 27.53 12.66
CA VAL A 169 9.97 26.90 12.49
C VAL A 169 9.91 25.44 12.01
N GLY A 170 8.75 24.78 12.07
CA GLY A 170 8.60 23.36 11.74
C GLY A 170 9.02 23.02 10.31
N ASN A 171 8.37 23.63 9.31
CA ASN A 171 8.69 23.38 7.90
C ASN A 171 10.15 23.69 7.54
N PRO A 172 10.73 24.87 7.87
CA PRO A 172 12.14 25.14 7.56
C PRO A 172 13.13 24.12 8.13
N LEU A 173 12.86 23.60 9.33
CA LEU A 173 13.72 22.58 9.95
C LEU A 173 13.49 21.20 9.34
N ALA A 174 12.24 20.83 9.06
CA ALA A 174 11.93 19.57 8.40
C ALA A 174 12.53 19.53 6.99
N ASP A 175 12.37 20.58 6.20
CA ASP A 175 12.89 20.67 4.84
C ASP A 175 14.43 20.67 4.80
N LEU A 176 15.07 21.18 5.85
CA LEU A 176 16.53 21.10 6.01
C LEU A 176 17.01 19.67 6.29
N LEU A 177 16.24 18.90 7.08
CA LEU A 177 16.61 17.54 7.52
C LEU A 177 16.17 16.45 6.54
N GLN A 178 15.08 16.68 5.80
CA GLN A 178 14.43 15.67 4.96
C GLN A 178 15.38 15.00 3.97
N PRO A 179 16.21 15.71 3.18
CA PRO A 179 17.05 15.06 2.18
C PRO A 179 18.01 14.03 2.77
N ASP A 180 18.60 14.33 3.93
CA ASP A 180 19.52 13.41 4.60
C ASP A 180 18.76 12.27 5.29
N LEU A 181 17.63 12.57 5.94
CA LEU A 181 16.82 11.55 6.62
C LEU A 181 16.15 10.60 5.63
N GLU A 182 15.80 11.05 4.44
CA GLU A 182 15.16 10.23 3.41
C GLU A 182 16.13 9.15 2.93
N VAL A 183 17.39 9.53 2.69
CA VAL A 183 18.45 8.57 2.41
C VAL A 183 18.57 7.56 3.55
N LEU A 184 18.63 8.02 4.81
CA LEU A 184 18.79 7.14 5.95
C LEU A 184 17.59 6.21 6.21
N VAL A 185 16.37 6.68 5.94
CA VAL A 185 15.14 5.86 6.01
C VAL A 185 15.14 4.79 4.92
N ASN A 186 15.68 5.10 3.74
CA ASN A 186 15.71 4.22 2.57
C ASN A 186 16.93 3.27 2.49
N LEU A 187 17.79 3.25 3.51
CA LEU A 187 18.90 2.29 3.66
C LEU A 187 18.42 0.95 4.24
#